data_AF-A0A524BDQ4-F1
#
_entry.id   AF-A0A524BDQ4-F1
#
_cell.length_a   1.000
_cell.length_b   1.000
_cell.length_c   1.000
_cell.angle_alpha   90.00
_cell.angle_beta   90.00
_cell.angle_gamma   90.00
#
_symmetry.space_group_name_H-M   'P 1'
#
loop_
_entity.id
_entity.type
_entity.pdbx_description
1 polymer ?
#
loop_
_entity_poly.entity_id
_entity_poly.type
_entity_poly.pdbx_seq_one_letter_code
_entity_poly.pdbx_strand_id
1 'polypeptide(L)'
;MRFAPVTAPTAASIPAARNVVVVAAGAGIQPRVGVDLGQRGATACKGQGEQGGAEETKEAHGGYSGMTVLKGHSPQSRGRLGYNWKITFRITQMNHKPLTDADLDRLEELLEDAIFDGDSMRLDEIQAMLCAVVSGPVPVEPSVWLPEALGKGLEAAAGNPLLDETIELLMRMNNDLAAALLADETIAPVLYPIDESGEEYDYAAWADTYVYGAGLAGDWYELAGKRADDLSELLEPMFLLNGMLKEDVEESGERWFSPAEEARLVADIQENLPVIVQTLYNFWRNKRSGPVTRDEAKTGRNDPCPCGSGKKFKQCCGRPDKLN
;
A
#
# COMPACT_ATOMS: atom_id res chain seq x y z
N MET A 1 23.39 -26.73 -10.45
CA MET A 1 23.75 -27.12 -9.07
C MET A 1 22.47 -27.15 -8.25
N ARG A 2 22.27 -28.19 -7.43
CA ARG A 2 21.06 -28.39 -6.61
C ARG A 2 21.10 -27.43 -5.43
N PHE A 3 20.02 -26.68 -5.19
CA PHE A 3 19.85 -25.88 -3.97
C PHE A 3 19.56 -26.81 -2.78
N ALA A 4 20.28 -26.60 -1.68
CA ALA A 4 20.04 -27.26 -0.40
C ALA A 4 19.02 -26.44 0.41
N PRO A 5 18.15 -27.08 1.22
CA PRO A 5 17.20 -26.37 2.05
C PRO A 5 17.91 -25.79 3.28
N VAL A 6 17.66 -24.52 3.58
CA VAL A 6 18.08 -23.86 4.82
C VAL A 6 17.22 -24.41 5.96
N THR A 7 17.88 -24.97 6.97
CA THR A 7 17.26 -25.48 8.20
C THR A 7 16.85 -24.32 9.10
N ALA A 8 15.58 -24.27 9.50
CA ALA A 8 15.06 -23.36 10.52
C ALA A 8 15.68 -23.67 11.89
N PRO A 9 16.05 -22.66 12.70
CA PRO A 9 16.41 -22.89 14.09
C PRO A 9 15.18 -23.19 14.94
N THR A 10 15.32 -24.20 15.80
CA THR A 10 14.35 -24.68 16.79
C THR A 10 13.87 -23.59 17.74
N ALA A 11 12.54 -23.52 17.91
CA ALA A 11 11.84 -22.67 18.86
C ALA A 11 12.35 -22.86 20.29
N ALA A 12 12.98 -21.81 20.84
CA ALA A 12 13.11 -21.62 22.26
C ALA A 12 11.93 -20.77 22.73
N SER A 13 11.17 -21.31 23.68
CA SER A 13 9.99 -20.68 24.27
C SER A 13 10.38 -19.36 24.96
N ILE A 14 9.93 -18.23 24.40
CA ILE A 14 10.08 -16.89 24.99
C ILE A 14 8.98 -16.72 26.04
N PRO A 15 9.29 -16.29 27.28
CA PRO A 15 8.25 -16.01 28.26
C PRO A 15 7.53 -14.69 27.91
N ALA A 16 6.20 -14.73 27.89
CA ALA A 16 5.33 -13.57 27.69
C ALA A 16 5.64 -12.44 28.69
N ALA A 17 6.29 -11.40 28.22
CA ALA A 17 6.46 -10.12 28.92
C ALA A 17 5.87 -9.01 28.06
N ARG A 18 4.58 -8.77 28.30
CA ARG A 18 3.75 -7.63 27.93
C ARG A 18 4.54 -6.33 27.75
N ASN A 19 4.45 -5.71 26.57
CA ASN A 19 4.54 -4.26 26.33
C ASN A 19 4.13 -3.96 24.86
N VAL A 20 2.85 -4.13 24.52
CA VAL A 20 2.30 -3.50 23.30
C VAL A 20 2.19 -2.01 23.61
N VAL A 21 3.03 -1.19 22.98
CA VAL A 21 2.95 0.27 23.08
C VAL A 21 2.26 0.78 21.84
N VAL A 22 1.01 1.22 21.99
CA VAL A 22 0.35 2.09 21.01
C VAL A 22 1.00 3.46 21.13
N VAL A 23 1.88 3.81 20.20
CA VAL A 23 2.56 5.13 20.21
C VAL A 23 1.52 6.19 19.82
N ALA A 24 0.94 6.86 20.82
CA ALA A 24 -0.04 7.92 20.60
C ALA A 24 0.59 9.12 19.88
N ALA A 25 0.03 9.50 18.73
CA ALA A 25 0.42 10.70 18.01
C ALA A 25 0.16 11.95 18.87
N GLY A 26 1.21 12.75 19.09
CA GLY A 26 1.13 14.02 19.81
C GLY A 26 0.19 15.01 19.13
N ALA A 27 -0.64 15.69 19.93
CA ALA A 27 -1.63 16.64 19.47
C ALA A 27 -1.01 17.85 18.72
N GLY A 28 -1.35 17.99 17.44
CA GLY A 28 -1.65 19.25 16.77
C GLY A 28 -0.52 20.25 16.55
N ILE A 29 0.17 20.15 15.40
CA ILE A 29 0.78 21.30 14.72
C ILE A 29 0.49 21.20 13.21
N GLN A 30 0.01 22.31 12.64
CA GLN A 30 -0.31 22.48 11.22
C GLN A 30 0.88 22.17 10.30
N PRO A 31 0.66 21.58 9.10
CA PRO A 31 1.75 21.26 8.18
C PRO A 31 2.36 22.54 7.59
N ARG A 32 3.66 22.72 7.77
CA ARG A 32 4.44 23.66 6.94
C ARG A 32 5.01 22.92 5.73
N VAL A 33 4.60 23.44 4.59
CA VAL A 33 4.96 23.08 3.22
C VAL A 33 6.48 23.04 2.97
N GLY A 34 6.91 22.01 2.24
CA GLY A 34 7.94 22.09 1.19
C GLY A 34 9.38 21.92 1.65
N VAL A 35 9.92 20.71 1.47
CA VAL A 35 11.37 20.52 1.36
C VAL A 35 11.75 20.80 -0.09
N ASP A 36 12.14 22.05 -0.36
CA ASP A 36 12.68 22.48 -1.66
C ASP A 36 14.14 22.03 -1.76
N LEU A 37 14.38 20.88 -2.38
CA LEU A 37 15.73 20.45 -2.82
C LEU A 37 16.09 21.15 -4.15
N GLY A 38 16.12 22.47 -4.12
CA GLY A 38 16.52 23.32 -5.23
C GLY A 38 18.04 23.43 -5.39
N GLN A 39 18.52 22.88 -6.51
CA GLN A 39 19.57 23.43 -7.40
C GLN A 39 20.81 24.10 -6.77
N ARG A 40 21.98 23.46 -6.96
CA ARG A 40 23.32 24.09 -7.12
C ARG A 40 24.33 22.97 -7.48
N GLY A 41 25.13 23.02 -8.54
CA GLY A 41 25.35 23.98 -9.59
C GLY A 41 26.33 23.39 -10.62
N ALA A 42 26.30 23.89 -11.85
CA ALA A 42 27.32 23.60 -12.85
C ALA A 42 27.77 24.92 -13.48
N THR A 43 28.93 25.41 -13.03
CA THR A 43 29.66 26.51 -13.65
C THR A 43 30.72 25.97 -14.62
N ALA A 44 30.70 26.53 -15.83
CA ALA A 44 31.79 26.74 -16.78
C ALA A 44 32.41 25.52 -17.51
N CYS A 45 32.31 25.51 -18.86
CA CYS A 45 33.37 26.07 -19.71
C CYS A 45 32.98 26.09 -21.20
N LYS A 46 33.31 27.19 -21.88
CA LYS A 46 33.28 27.32 -23.34
C LYS A 46 34.48 26.58 -23.95
N GLY A 47 34.23 25.85 -25.04
CA GLY A 47 35.27 25.36 -25.95
C GLY A 47 34.63 25.00 -27.30
N GLN A 48 34.98 25.75 -28.34
CA GLN A 48 34.55 25.54 -29.73
C GLN A 48 35.31 24.38 -30.38
N GLY A 49 34.72 23.70 -31.37
CA GLY A 49 35.48 23.07 -32.46
C GLY A 49 35.01 21.71 -32.95
N GLU A 50 34.36 21.73 -34.12
CA GLU A 50 34.52 20.77 -35.25
C GLU A 50 33.78 19.42 -35.29
N GLN A 51 32.79 19.43 -36.18
CA GLN A 51 32.27 18.44 -37.15
C GLN A 51 32.81 16.99 -37.15
N GLY A 52 31.86 16.04 -37.23
CA GLY A 52 31.99 14.86 -38.09
C GLY A 52 31.38 13.58 -37.52
N GLY A 53 30.51 12.93 -38.30
CA GLY A 53 30.22 11.49 -38.16
C GLY A 53 28.85 11.15 -37.61
N ALA A 54 27.94 10.80 -38.50
CA ALA A 54 26.72 10.08 -38.18
C ALA A 54 27.05 8.60 -37.92
N GLU A 55 26.58 8.04 -36.81
CA GLU A 55 26.30 6.60 -36.71
C GLU A 55 25.36 6.30 -35.54
N GLU A 56 24.45 5.36 -35.78
CA GLU A 56 23.30 4.96 -34.98
C GLU A 56 23.64 4.60 -33.52
N THR A 57 22.98 5.26 -32.57
CA THR A 57 22.90 4.79 -31.18
C THR A 57 21.72 3.83 -31.04
N LYS A 58 22.03 2.54 -30.82
CA LYS A 58 21.09 1.58 -30.24
C LYS A 58 20.88 1.94 -28.77
N GLU A 59 19.69 2.45 -28.43
CA GLU A 59 19.20 2.51 -27.06
C GLU A 59 18.79 1.11 -26.62
N ALA A 60 19.46 0.59 -25.60
CA ALA A 60 19.06 -0.61 -24.89
C ALA A 60 18.04 -0.20 -23.82
N HIS A 61 16.75 -0.34 -24.12
CA HIS A 61 15.71 -0.39 -23.10
C HIS A 61 15.75 -1.76 -22.41
N GLY A 62 16.27 -1.82 -21.19
CA GLY A 62 16.11 -2.95 -20.29
C GLY A 62 14.73 -2.90 -19.64
N GLY A 63 13.72 -3.41 -20.33
CA GLY A 63 12.37 -3.56 -19.81
C GLY A 63 12.27 -4.76 -18.86
N TYR A 64 11.74 -4.54 -17.66
CA TYR A 64 11.22 -5.60 -16.80
C TYR A 64 10.04 -6.28 -17.52
N SER A 65 10.23 -7.52 -17.94
CA SER A 65 9.20 -8.37 -18.54
C SER A 65 9.19 -9.70 -17.82
N GLY A 66 8.09 -10.03 -17.13
CA GLY A 66 7.97 -11.37 -16.57
C GLY A 66 6.88 -11.62 -15.54
N MET A 67 5.64 -11.14 -15.72
CA MET A 67 4.50 -11.75 -15.01
C MET A 67 3.32 -11.95 -15.96
N THR A 68 2.91 -13.20 -16.09
CA THR A 68 1.93 -13.66 -17.08
C THR A 68 0.52 -13.51 -16.50
N VAL A 69 -0.25 -12.56 -17.04
CA VAL A 69 -1.61 -12.23 -16.64
C VAL A 69 -2.62 -13.25 -17.20
N LEU A 70 -3.42 -13.86 -16.32
CA LEU A 70 -4.65 -14.55 -16.72
C LEU A 70 -5.77 -13.50 -16.92
N LYS A 71 -6.33 -13.46 -18.13
CA LYS A 71 -7.39 -12.52 -18.55
C LYS A 71 -8.73 -12.81 -17.87
N GLY A 72 -9.23 -11.87 -17.07
CA GLY A 72 -10.62 -11.81 -16.60
C GLY A 72 -11.38 -10.63 -17.22
N HIS A 73 -12.60 -10.87 -17.71
CA HIS A 73 -13.42 -9.91 -18.45
C HIS A 73 -14.04 -8.80 -17.58
N SER A 74 -14.10 -7.59 -18.12
CA SER A 74 -14.83 -6.42 -17.61
C SER A 74 -16.36 -6.61 -17.70
N PRO A 75 -17.11 -6.04 -16.73
CA PRO A 75 -18.30 -5.29 -17.12
C PRO A 75 -18.40 -3.89 -16.51
N GLN A 76 -19.07 -3.04 -17.29
CA GLN A 76 -19.24 -1.59 -17.16
C GLN A 76 -20.10 -1.15 -15.97
N SER A 77 -19.61 -0.09 -15.33
CA SER A 77 -20.31 1.06 -14.72
C SER A 77 -21.72 0.88 -14.14
N ARG A 78 -21.81 1.09 -12.81
CA ARG A 78 -22.78 2.01 -12.18
C ARG A 78 -22.34 2.30 -10.74
N GLY A 79 -22.16 3.60 -10.45
CA GLY A 79 -21.68 4.10 -9.17
C GLY A 79 -22.55 3.68 -7.99
N ARG A 80 -21.89 3.04 -7.02
CA ARG A 80 -22.17 2.98 -5.59
C ARG A 80 -20.96 2.27 -4.98
N LEU A 81 -20.41 2.76 -3.86
CA LEU A 81 -19.25 2.17 -3.15
C LEU A 81 -19.39 0.64 -3.12
N GLY A 82 -18.47 -0.04 -3.78
CA GLY A 82 -18.67 -1.36 -4.37
C GLY A 82 -18.36 -2.54 -3.47
N TYR A 83 -19.01 -2.65 -2.32
CA TYR A 83 -19.20 -3.97 -1.71
C TYR A 83 -20.43 -4.63 -2.36
N ASN A 84 -20.21 -5.69 -3.13
CA ASN A 84 -21.30 -6.53 -3.65
C ASN A 84 -21.83 -7.42 -2.51
N TRP A 85 -22.73 -6.87 -1.71
CA TRP A 85 -23.38 -7.44 -0.50
C TRP A 85 -24.12 -8.79 -0.67
N LYS A 86 -24.00 -9.49 -1.81
CA LYS A 86 -24.82 -10.67 -2.12
C LYS A 86 -24.25 -12.02 -1.70
N ILE A 87 -23.05 -12.04 -1.10
CA ILE A 87 -22.53 -13.23 -0.38
C ILE A 87 -22.89 -13.17 1.12
N THR A 88 -23.63 -12.13 1.53
CA THR A 88 -24.05 -11.89 2.91
C THR A 88 -25.42 -12.53 3.22
N PHE A 89 -25.44 -13.83 3.51
CA PHE A 89 -26.61 -14.42 4.20
C PHE A 89 -26.26 -15.21 5.47
N ARG A 90 -24.99 -15.19 5.91
CA ARG A 90 -24.59 -15.59 7.29
C ARG A 90 -23.67 -14.62 8.03
N ILE A 91 -23.16 -13.57 7.38
CA ILE A 91 -22.24 -12.56 7.96
C ILE A 91 -22.99 -11.24 8.27
N THR A 92 -24.33 -11.22 8.23
CA THR A 92 -25.16 -10.01 8.38
C THR A 92 -25.43 -9.58 9.83
N GLN A 93 -24.58 -9.98 10.77
CA GLN A 93 -24.60 -9.54 12.17
C GLN A 93 -23.16 -9.28 12.66
N MET A 94 -22.30 -8.68 11.83
CA MET A 94 -20.99 -8.25 12.33
C MET A 94 -21.12 -6.99 13.17
N ASN A 95 -20.60 -7.12 14.39
CA ASN A 95 -20.77 -6.21 15.51
C ASN A 95 -20.14 -4.83 15.20
N HIS A 96 -20.93 -3.77 15.23
CA HIS A 96 -20.50 -2.36 15.08
C HIS A 96 -19.63 -1.82 16.24
N LYS A 97 -19.03 -2.71 17.03
CA LYS A 97 -18.32 -2.37 18.26
C LYS A 97 -16.83 -2.15 17.91
N PRO A 98 -16.30 -0.92 18.09
CA PRO A 98 -14.87 -0.67 17.95
C PRO A 98 -14.05 -1.63 18.79
N LEU A 99 -12.86 -1.98 18.33
CA LEU A 99 -11.88 -2.73 19.10
C LEU A 99 -11.48 -1.95 20.36
N THR A 100 -11.29 -2.71 21.41
CA THR A 100 -10.72 -2.23 22.68
C THR A 100 -9.33 -2.82 22.86
N ASP A 101 -8.52 -2.29 23.76
CA ASP A 101 -7.20 -2.85 24.08
C ASP A 101 -7.29 -4.33 24.45
N ALA A 102 -8.33 -4.72 25.20
CA ALA A 102 -8.58 -6.12 25.54
C ALA A 102 -8.94 -7.00 24.32
N ASP A 103 -9.57 -6.44 23.28
CA ASP A 103 -9.79 -7.15 22.03
C ASP A 103 -8.47 -7.33 21.25
N LEU A 104 -7.56 -6.35 21.31
CA LEU A 104 -6.23 -6.43 20.68
C LEU A 104 -5.32 -7.43 21.40
N ASP A 105 -5.29 -7.40 22.73
CA ASP A 105 -4.58 -8.41 23.56
C ASP A 105 -5.10 -9.81 23.23
N ARG A 106 -6.43 -9.96 23.09
CA ARG A 106 -7.05 -11.24 22.73
C ARG A 106 -6.68 -11.68 21.32
N LEU A 107 -6.65 -10.76 20.36
CA LEU A 107 -6.26 -11.05 18.99
C LEU A 107 -4.79 -11.51 18.94
N GLU A 108 -3.90 -10.86 19.68
CA GLU A 108 -2.49 -11.26 19.80
C GLU A 108 -2.36 -12.70 20.32
N GLU A 109 -3.02 -13.04 21.43
CA GLU A 109 -3.04 -14.41 21.96
C GLU A 109 -3.54 -15.44 20.95
N LEU A 110 -4.56 -15.09 20.17
CA LEU A 110 -5.14 -15.96 19.15
C LEU A 110 -4.19 -16.17 17.97
N LEU A 111 -3.50 -15.13 17.53
CA LEU A 111 -2.53 -15.21 16.43
C LEU A 111 -1.33 -16.09 16.80
N GLU A 112 -0.97 -16.18 18.08
CA GLU A 112 0.10 -17.08 18.57
C GLU A 112 -0.36 -18.52 18.85
N ASP A 113 -1.67 -18.81 18.73
CA ASP A 113 -2.19 -20.12 19.06
C ASP A 113 -1.67 -21.22 18.11
N ALA A 114 -1.43 -22.40 18.66
CA ALA A 114 -0.92 -23.57 17.93
C ALA A 114 -1.81 -24.00 16.76
N ILE A 115 -3.08 -23.57 16.69
CA ILE A 115 -3.94 -23.84 15.53
C ILE A 115 -3.41 -23.24 14.23
N PHE A 116 -2.56 -22.20 14.30
CA PHE A 116 -1.94 -21.56 13.14
C PHE A 116 -0.54 -22.11 12.80
N ASP A 117 0.00 -23.06 13.58
CA ASP A 117 1.34 -23.68 13.37
C ASP A 117 2.49 -22.66 13.21
N GLY A 118 2.32 -21.44 13.75
CA GLY A 118 3.27 -20.34 13.60
C GLY A 118 3.32 -19.70 12.20
N ASP A 119 2.36 -20.00 11.33
CA ASP A 119 2.24 -19.43 9.98
C ASP A 119 1.50 -18.07 9.96
N SER A 120 0.88 -17.65 11.07
CA SER A 120 0.20 -16.37 11.22
C SER A 120 1.19 -15.22 11.34
N MET A 121 0.88 -14.11 10.66
CA MET A 121 1.54 -12.82 10.88
C MET A 121 1.28 -12.32 12.31
N ARG A 122 2.23 -11.57 12.85
CA ARG A 122 2.07 -10.85 14.12
C ARG A 122 1.02 -9.73 13.99
N LEU A 123 0.55 -9.22 15.13
CA LEU A 123 -0.46 -8.16 15.15
C LEU A 123 0.00 -6.85 14.49
N ASP A 124 1.27 -6.48 14.63
CA ASP A 124 1.88 -5.29 14.00
C ASP A 124 1.91 -5.40 12.47
N GLU A 125 2.36 -6.55 11.98
CA GLU A 125 2.38 -6.90 10.55
C GLU A 125 0.97 -6.85 9.96
N ILE A 126 0.00 -7.47 10.62
CA ILE A 126 -1.41 -7.44 10.19
C ILE A 126 -1.95 -6.01 10.17
N GLN A 127 -1.65 -5.18 11.17
CA GLN A 127 -2.07 -3.78 11.16
C GLN A 127 -1.50 -3.03 9.96
N ALA A 128 -0.21 -3.21 9.68
CA ALA A 128 0.46 -2.58 8.54
C ALA A 128 -0.17 -3.02 7.21
N MET A 129 -0.38 -4.32 7.02
CA MET A 129 -1.02 -4.87 5.82
C MET A 129 -2.44 -4.31 5.65
N LEU A 130 -3.25 -4.30 6.72
CA LEU A 130 -4.61 -3.80 6.67
C LEU A 130 -4.66 -2.29 6.39
N CYS A 131 -3.74 -1.50 6.95
CA CYS A 131 -3.59 -0.08 6.61
C CYS A 131 -3.35 0.12 5.11
N ALA A 132 -2.49 -0.69 4.48
CA ALA A 132 -2.24 -0.63 3.05
C ALA A 132 -3.45 -1.10 2.21
N VAL A 133 -4.07 -2.22 2.58
CA VAL A 133 -5.29 -2.77 1.96
C VAL A 133 -6.43 -1.75 1.95
N VAL A 134 -6.67 -1.10 3.09
CA VAL A 134 -7.71 -0.07 3.25
C VAL A 134 -7.37 1.20 2.47
N SER A 135 -6.09 1.54 2.38
CA SER A 135 -5.60 2.69 1.61
C SER A 135 -5.76 2.50 0.10
N GLY A 136 -5.62 1.27 -0.38
CA GLY A 136 -5.42 0.93 -1.78
C GLY A 136 -6.45 1.48 -2.80
N PRO A 137 -6.07 1.54 -4.08
CA PRO A 137 -6.89 2.12 -5.16
C PRO A 137 -8.27 1.48 -5.30
N VAL A 138 -8.37 0.20 -4.98
CA VAL A 138 -9.56 -0.65 -5.14
C VAL A 138 -9.81 -1.43 -3.85
N PRO A 139 -11.06 -1.79 -3.54
CA PRO A 139 -11.35 -2.67 -2.41
C PRO A 139 -10.64 -4.02 -2.58
N VAL A 140 -9.96 -4.47 -1.53
CA VAL A 140 -9.37 -5.82 -1.45
C VAL A 140 -10.30 -6.69 -0.61
N GLU A 141 -10.77 -7.79 -1.18
CA GLU A 141 -11.70 -8.70 -0.51
C GLU A 141 -10.99 -9.49 0.60
N PRO A 142 -11.69 -9.84 1.71
CA PRO A 142 -11.13 -10.69 2.78
C PRO A 142 -10.52 -12.00 2.29
N SER A 143 -11.07 -12.60 1.24
CA SER A 143 -10.53 -13.83 0.65
C SER A 143 -9.14 -13.67 0.03
N VAL A 144 -8.68 -12.42 -0.18
CA VAL A 144 -7.33 -12.13 -0.70
C VAL A 144 -6.35 -11.95 0.46
N TRP A 145 -6.70 -11.16 1.48
CA TRP A 145 -5.75 -10.81 2.53
C TRP A 145 -5.79 -11.72 3.77
N LEU A 146 -6.91 -12.41 4.06
CA LEU A 146 -6.96 -13.36 5.19
C LEU A 146 -5.96 -14.53 5.04
N PRO A 147 -5.78 -15.13 3.84
CA PRO A 147 -4.75 -16.15 3.65
C PRO A 147 -3.34 -15.63 3.88
N GLU A 148 -3.08 -14.36 3.56
CA GLU A 148 -1.76 -13.75 3.81
C GLU A 148 -1.56 -13.49 5.31
N ALA A 149 -2.59 -13.04 6.03
CA ALA A 149 -2.52 -12.82 7.49
C ALA A 149 -2.35 -14.12 8.30
N LEU A 150 -3.02 -15.20 7.90
CA LEU A 150 -3.17 -16.41 8.72
C LEU A 150 -2.42 -17.64 8.14
N GLY A 151 -1.80 -17.48 6.97
CA GLY A 151 -1.05 -18.52 6.28
C GLY A 151 -1.87 -19.80 6.06
N LYS A 152 -1.20 -20.96 6.13
CA LYS A 152 -1.87 -22.27 5.98
C LYS A 152 -2.76 -22.62 7.16
N GLY A 153 -2.56 -21.96 8.30
CA GLY A 153 -3.38 -22.10 9.50
C GLY A 153 -4.86 -21.79 9.25
N LEU A 154 -5.18 -20.90 8.30
CA LEU A 154 -6.55 -20.60 7.88
C LEU A 154 -7.31 -21.85 7.40
N GLU A 155 -6.67 -22.67 6.56
CA GLU A 155 -7.29 -23.91 6.05
C GLU A 155 -7.20 -25.03 7.08
N ALA A 156 -6.08 -25.15 7.79
CA ALA A 156 -5.85 -26.19 8.78
C ALA A 156 -6.80 -26.10 9.98
N ALA A 157 -7.15 -24.89 10.40
CA ALA A 157 -8.06 -24.61 11.51
C ALA A 157 -9.55 -24.53 11.10
N ALA A 158 -9.91 -24.93 9.88
CA ALA A 158 -11.29 -24.82 9.39
C ALA A 158 -12.30 -25.52 10.32
N GLY A 159 -13.32 -24.78 10.76
CA GLY A 159 -14.34 -25.24 11.69
C GLY A 159 -13.93 -25.18 13.17
N ASN A 160 -12.75 -24.65 13.48
CA ASN A 160 -12.33 -24.35 14.85
C ASN A 160 -12.94 -23.02 15.33
N PRO A 161 -13.61 -22.96 16.50
CA PRO A 161 -14.16 -21.72 17.03
C PRO A 161 -13.13 -20.61 17.25
N LEU A 162 -11.87 -20.94 17.52
CA LEU A 162 -10.80 -19.94 17.67
C LEU A 162 -10.53 -19.22 16.34
N LEU A 163 -10.56 -19.94 15.22
CA LEU A 163 -10.42 -19.32 13.90
C LEU A 163 -11.57 -18.35 13.62
N ASP A 164 -12.80 -18.72 13.95
CA ASP A 164 -13.98 -17.86 13.78
C ASP A 164 -13.83 -16.56 14.61
N GLU A 165 -13.33 -16.67 15.85
CA GLU A 165 -13.04 -15.53 16.74
C GLU A 165 -11.92 -14.64 16.15
N THR A 166 -10.81 -15.23 15.70
CA THR A 166 -9.70 -14.49 15.06
C THR A 166 -10.19 -13.72 13.85
N ILE A 167 -10.95 -14.35 12.96
CA ILE A 167 -11.50 -13.69 11.76
C ILE A 167 -12.45 -12.57 12.15
N GLU A 168 -13.31 -12.74 13.17
CA GLU A 168 -14.19 -11.67 13.65
C GLU A 168 -13.39 -10.44 14.09
N LEU A 169 -12.35 -10.64 14.90
CA LEU A 169 -11.50 -9.56 15.40
C LEU A 169 -10.73 -8.87 14.28
N LEU A 170 -10.17 -9.63 13.33
CA LEU A 170 -9.49 -9.07 12.14
C LEU A 170 -10.43 -8.24 11.26
N MET A 171 -11.67 -8.70 11.06
CA MET A 171 -12.67 -7.92 10.33
C MET A 171 -13.04 -6.62 11.07
N ARG A 172 -13.16 -6.66 12.40
CA ARG A 172 -13.39 -5.45 13.21
C ARG A 172 -12.21 -4.48 13.07
N MET A 173 -10.97 -4.99 13.14
CA MET A 173 -9.75 -4.20 12.94
C MET A 173 -9.73 -3.50 11.58
N ASN A 174 -9.97 -4.24 10.50
CA ASN A 174 -10.05 -3.68 9.16
C ASN A 174 -11.10 -2.55 9.07
N ASN A 175 -12.27 -2.74 9.68
CA ASN A 175 -13.34 -1.75 9.66
C ASN A 175 -13.01 -0.50 10.48
N ASP A 176 -12.38 -0.66 11.64
CA ASP A 176 -11.97 0.46 12.49
C ASP A 176 -10.87 1.29 11.82
N LEU A 177 -9.87 0.64 11.21
CA LEU A 177 -8.83 1.30 10.42
C LEU A 177 -9.44 2.08 9.25
N ALA A 178 -10.39 1.47 8.52
CA ALA A 178 -11.10 2.13 7.44
C ALA A 178 -11.94 3.33 7.89
N ALA A 179 -12.59 3.21 9.05
CA ALA A 179 -13.39 4.29 9.61
C ALA A 179 -12.53 5.47 10.05
N ALA A 180 -11.43 5.22 10.77
CA ALA A 180 -10.49 6.23 11.23
C ALA A 180 -9.84 6.97 10.05
N LEU A 181 -9.27 6.25 9.08
CA LEU A 181 -8.63 6.88 7.91
C LEU A 181 -9.62 7.70 7.07
N LEU A 182 -10.87 7.24 6.95
CA LEU A 182 -11.95 7.98 6.28
C LEU A 182 -12.35 9.26 7.02
N ALA A 183 -12.29 9.23 8.35
CA ALA A 183 -12.53 10.38 9.23
C ALA A 183 -11.33 11.34 9.32
N ASP A 184 -10.27 11.10 8.54
CA ASP A 184 -9.00 11.83 8.57
C ASP A 184 -8.28 11.74 9.94
N GLU A 185 -8.46 10.63 10.65
CA GLU A 185 -7.76 10.29 11.88
C GLU A 185 -6.50 9.46 11.60
N THR A 186 -5.39 9.79 12.27
CA THR A 186 -4.14 9.04 12.13
C THR A 186 -4.17 7.72 12.90
N ILE A 187 -3.61 6.67 12.31
CA ILE A 187 -3.46 5.37 12.97
C ILE A 187 -2.13 5.32 13.72
N ALA A 188 -2.19 5.08 15.03
CA ALA A 188 -1.00 4.77 15.80
C ALA A 188 -0.50 3.35 15.44
N PRO A 189 0.77 3.19 15.02
CA PRO A 189 1.31 1.89 14.70
C PRO A 189 1.42 1.03 15.96
N VAL A 190 0.98 -0.22 15.87
CA VAL A 190 1.36 -1.30 16.78
C VAL A 190 2.79 -1.69 16.41
N LEU A 191 3.68 -1.67 17.39
CA LEU A 191 5.09 -1.97 17.19
C LEU A 191 5.60 -2.84 18.32
N TYR A 192 6.45 -3.81 17.98
CA TYR A 192 7.17 -4.62 18.94
C TYR A 192 8.60 -4.15 19.10
N PRO A 193 9.20 -4.33 20.29
CA PRO A 193 10.60 -4.07 20.47
C PRO A 193 11.45 -5.08 19.68
N ILE A 194 12.57 -4.62 19.13
CA ILE A 194 13.50 -5.46 18.36
C ILE A 194 14.23 -6.45 19.28
N ASP A 195 14.41 -6.08 20.55
CA ASP A 195 15.08 -6.89 21.55
C ASP A 195 14.46 -6.73 22.96
N GLU A 196 15.03 -7.44 23.93
CA GLU A 196 14.58 -7.42 25.32
C GLU A 196 14.82 -6.07 26.03
N SER A 197 15.58 -5.15 25.44
CA SER A 197 15.83 -3.82 26.04
C SER A 197 14.57 -2.96 26.01
N GLY A 198 13.72 -3.13 24.98
CA GLY A 198 12.55 -2.29 24.75
C GLY A 198 12.87 -0.85 24.36
N GLU A 199 14.12 -0.54 24.00
CA GLU A 199 14.55 0.82 23.62
C GLU A 199 14.29 1.12 22.14
N GLU A 200 14.37 0.10 21.27
CA GLU A 200 14.15 0.21 19.83
C GLU A 200 12.97 -0.67 19.39
N TYR A 201 12.19 -0.16 18.42
CA TYR A 201 10.97 -0.79 17.91
C TYR A 201 11.10 -1.11 16.42
N ASP A 202 10.44 -2.17 15.98
CA ASP A 202 10.59 -2.76 14.65
C ASP A 202 9.75 -2.04 13.58
N TYR A 203 10.13 -0.80 13.28
CA TYR A 203 9.52 -0.02 12.18
C TYR A 203 9.82 -0.61 10.81
N ALA A 204 10.92 -1.34 10.66
CA ALA A 204 11.30 -1.97 9.40
C ALA A 204 10.30 -3.06 9.01
N ALA A 205 9.97 -3.98 9.92
CA ALA A 205 8.96 -5.01 9.68
C ALA A 205 7.57 -4.42 9.38
N TRP A 206 7.19 -3.35 10.10
CA TRP A 206 5.93 -2.65 9.84
C TRP A 206 5.90 -2.04 8.43
N ALA A 207 6.95 -1.30 8.05
CA ALA A 207 7.03 -0.68 6.73
C ALA A 207 7.09 -1.70 5.60
N ASP A 208 7.84 -2.80 5.79
CA ASP A 208 7.91 -3.90 4.84
C ASP A 208 6.53 -4.52 4.60
N THR A 209 5.80 -4.80 5.67
CA THR A 209 4.48 -5.40 5.57
C THR A 209 3.44 -4.43 4.98
N TYR A 210 3.59 -3.12 5.20
CA TYR A 210 2.77 -2.12 4.51
C TYR A 210 3.00 -2.17 3.00
N VAL A 211 4.26 -2.20 2.55
CA VAL A 211 4.62 -2.28 1.13
C VAL A 211 4.10 -3.59 0.52
N TYR A 212 4.25 -4.70 1.23
CA TYR A 212 3.66 -5.98 0.85
C TYR A 212 2.13 -5.89 0.69
N GLY A 213 1.43 -5.33 1.68
CA GLY A 213 -0.03 -5.13 1.65
C GLY A 213 -0.50 -4.23 0.51
N ALA A 214 0.31 -3.24 0.11
CA ALA A 214 0.02 -2.40 -1.04
C ALA A 214 -0.10 -3.24 -2.33
N GLY A 215 0.79 -4.22 -2.51
CA GLY A 215 0.76 -5.14 -3.66
C GLY A 215 -0.53 -5.98 -3.77
N LEU A 216 -1.26 -6.20 -2.68
CA LEU A 216 -2.52 -6.97 -2.68
C LEU A 216 -3.66 -6.25 -3.39
N ALA A 217 -3.58 -4.92 -3.54
CA ALA A 217 -4.58 -4.12 -4.26
C ALA A 217 -4.23 -3.92 -5.76
N GLY A 218 -3.32 -4.73 -6.30
CA GLY A 218 -2.80 -4.63 -7.66
C GLY A 218 -1.56 -3.74 -7.74
N ASP A 219 -1.10 -3.47 -8.97
CA ASP A 219 0.08 -2.62 -9.18
C ASP A 219 -0.27 -1.15 -8.92
N TRP A 220 0.15 -0.64 -7.76
CA TRP A 220 -0.10 0.73 -7.37
C TRP A 220 0.53 1.76 -8.31
N TYR A 221 1.69 1.48 -8.92
CA TYR A 221 2.33 2.41 -9.84
C TYR A 221 1.59 2.46 -11.18
N GLU A 222 1.21 1.30 -11.73
CA GLU A 222 0.37 1.24 -12.93
C GLU A 222 -0.97 1.95 -12.67
N LEU A 223 -1.59 1.66 -11.54
CA LEU A 223 -2.86 2.26 -11.15
C LEU A 223 -2.72 3.74 -10.83
N ALA A 224 -1.56 4.25 -10.40
CA ALA A 224 -1.26 5.66 -10.17
C ALA A 224 -1.13 6.45 -11.49
N GLY A 225 -0.70 5.80 -12.58
CA GLY A 225 -0.63 6.38 -13.91
C GLY A 225 0.17 7.68 -13.93
N LYS A 226 -0.43 8.80 -14.36
CA LYS A 226 0.25 10.12 -14.40
C LYS A 226 0.71 10.66 -13.03
N ARG A 227 0.28 10.03 -11.94
CA ARG A 227 0.68 10.38 -10.56
C ARG A 227 1.58 9.30 -9.94
N ALA A 228 2.23 8.47 -10.75
CA ALA A 228 3.15 7.45 -10.27
C ALA A 228 4.36 8.09 -9.56
N ASP A 229 4.88 9.21 -10.06
CA ASP A 229 5.97 9.95 -9.42
C ASP A 229 5.54 10.49 -8.05
N ASP A 230 4.38 11.16 -7.96
CA ASP A 230 3.78 11.59 -6.67
C ASP A 230 3.67 10.42 -5.68
N LEU A 231 3.25 9.24 -6.16
CA LEU A 231 3.12 8.07 -5.30
C LEU A 231 4.48 7.55 -4.84
N SER A 232 5.48 7.56 -5.73
CA SER A 232 6.84 7.13 -5.42
C SER A 232 7.42 7.98 -4.29
N GLU A 233 7.26 9.31 -4.36
CA GLU A 233 7.69 10.24 -3.29
C GLU A 233 6.96 9.95 -1.97
N LEU A 234 5.68 9.59 -2.02
CA LEU A 234 4.91 9.25 -0.82
C LEU A 234 5.28 7.90 -0.19
N LEU A 235 5.77 6.95 -0.99
CA LEU A 235 6.22 5.63 -0.52
C LEU A 235 7.70 5.61 -0.12
N GLU A 236 8.50 6.60 -0.53
CA GLU A 236 9.91 6.72 -0.19
C GLU A 236 10.19 6.54 1.32
N PRO A 237 9.42 7.12 2.26
CA PRO A 237 9.63 6.86 3.68
C PRO A 237 9.48 5.39 4.08
N MET A 238 8.54 4.66 3.46
CA MET A 238 8.36 3.23 3.73
C MET A 238 9.55 2.41 3.21
N PHE A 239 10.02 2.74 2.01
CA PHE A 239 11.20 2.09 1.42
C PHE A 239 12.51 2.44 2.12
N LEU A 240 12.58 3.60 2.77
CA LEU A 240 13.70 3.95 3.64
C LEU A 240 13.68 3.09 4.91
N LEU A 241 12.51 2.97 5.56
CA LEU A 241 12.37 2.20 6.79
C LEU A 241 12.61 0.70 6.60
N ASN A 242 12.10 0.10 5.52
CA ASN A 242 12.30 -1.33 5.27
C ASN A 242 13.67 -1.66 4.64
N GLY A 243 14.47 -0.64 4.29
CA GLY A 243 15.82 -0.81 3.76
C GLY A 243 15.92 -0.95 2.24
N MET A 244 14.81 -1.07 1.50
CA MET A 244 14.83 -1.24 0.04
C MET A 244 15.57 -0.10 -0.68
N LEU A 245 15.40 1.16 -0.26
CA LEU A 245 16.15 2.27 -0.88
C LEU A 245 17.67 2.14 -0.70
N LYS A 246 18.09 1.62 0.45
CA LYS A 246 19.51 1.45 0.76
C LYS A 246 20.11 0.36 -0.12
N GLU A 247 19.41 -0.76 -0.26
CA GLU A 247 19.79 -1.85 -1.15
C GLU A 247 19.93 -1.35 -2.60
N ASP A 248 18.94 -0.60 -3.11
CA ASP A 248 18.97 -0.03 -4.47
C ASP A 248 20.15 0.94 -4.70
N VAL A 249 20.46 1.79 -3.72
CA VAL A 249 21.61 2.72 -3.80
C VAL A 249 22.94 1.96 -3.74
N GLU A 250 23.05 0.94 -2.90
CA GLU A 250 24.23 0.10 -2.82
C GLU A 250 24.48 -0.67 -4.12
N GLU A 251 23.43 -1.19 -4.78
CA GLU A 251 23.52 -1.88 -6.06
C GLU A 251 23.90 -0.96 -7.23
N SER A 252 23.35 0.25 -7.27
CA SER A 252 23.68 1.25 -8.29
C SER A 252 25.07 1.89 -8.10
N GLY A 253 25.67 1.73 -6.93
CA GLY A 253 26.94 2.34 -6.55
C GLY A 253 26.84 3.83 -6.29
N GLU A 254 25.63 4.34 -6.06
CA GLU A 254 25.38 5.71 -5.65
C GLU A 254 25.78 5.92 -4.18
N ARG A 255 25.89 7.19 -3.78
CA ARG A 255 26.29 7.53 -2.41
C ARG A 255 25.06 7.48 -1.49
N TRP A 256 25.08 6.57 -0.52
CA TRP A 256 24.14 6.60 0.61
C TRP A 256 24.42 7.74 1.59
N PHE A 257 23.42 8.06 2.42
CA PHE A 257 23.52 9.03 3.50
C PHE A 257 24.67 8.69 4.47
N SER A 258 25.23 9.72 5.13
CA SER A 258 26.07 9.45 6.29
C SER A 258 25.22 8.86 7.44
N PRO A 259 25.81 8.11 8.38
CA PRO A 259 25.05 7.52 9.48
C PRO A 259 24.23 8.52 10.31
N ALA A 260 24.74 9.76 10.47
CA ALA A 260 24.04 10.81 11.20
C ALA A 260 22.88 11.44 10.40
N GLU A 261 22.95 11.44 9.07
CA GLU A 261 21.85 11.88 8.19
C GLU A 261 20.77 10.81 8.14
N GLU A 262 21.15 9.54 7.95
CA GLU A 262 20.25 8.38 7.97
C GLU A 262 19.47 8.30 9.29
N ALA A 263 20.16 8.37 10.44
CA ALA A 263 19.50 8.31 11.74
C ALA A 263 18.48 9.45 11.98
N ARG A 264 18.74 10.65 11.43
CA ARG A 264 17.80 11.77 11.52
C ARG A 264 16.58 11.58 10.63
N LEU A 265 16.79 11.08 9.41
CA LEU A 265 15.70 10.78 8.49
C LEU A 265 14.82 9.66 9.05
N VAL A 266 15.43 8.57 9.55
CA VAL A 266 14.71 7.48 10.18
C VAL A 266 13.88 7.99 11.36
N ALA A 267 14.46 8.77 12.28
CA ALA A 267 13.73 9.29 13.43
C ALA A 267 12.53 10.18 13.03
N ASP A 268 12.71 11.06 12.02
CA ASP A 268 11.64 11.90 11.51
C ASP A 268 10.51 11.07 10.86
N ILE A 269 10.87 10.05 10.09
CA ILE A 269 9.89 9.15 9.47
C ILE A 269 9.13 8.34 10.54
N GLN A 270 9.83 7.83 11.55
CA GLN A 270 9.21 7.09 12.66
C GLN A 270 8.19 7.96 13.42
N GLU A 271 8.53 9.22 13.73
CA GLU A 271 7.61 10.17 14.39
C GLU A 271 6.40 10.49 13.51
N ASN A 272 6.60 10.58 12.19
CA ASN A 272 5.55 10.97 11.24
C ASN A 272 4.82 9.79 10.57
N LEU A 273 5.14 8.54 10.91
CA LEU A 273 4.54 7.35 10.29
C LEU A 273 2.99 7.38 10.29
N PRO A 274 2.30 7.75 11.39
CA PRO A 274 0.83 7.88 11.37
C PRO A 274 0.30 8.86 10.31
N VAL A 275 1.02 9.97 10.08
CA VAL A 275 0.67 11.00 9.10
C VAL A 275 0.98 10.52 7.68
N ILE A 276 2.07 9.79 7.49
CA ILE A 276 2.44 9.19 6.19
C ILE A 276 1.35 8.22 5.74
N VAL A 277 0.89 7.32 6.63
CA VAL A 277 -0.21 6.38 6.34
C VAL A 277 -1.50 7.12 5.96
N GLN A 278 -1.89 8.15 6.72
CA GLN A 278 -3.05 8.97 6.38
C GLN A 278 -2.89 9.68 5.02
N THR A 279 -1.67 10.11 4.69
CA THR A 279 -1.38 10.79 3.42
C THR A 279 -1.49 9.84 2.23
N LEU A 280 -0.98 8.61 2.36
CA LEU A 280 -1.12 7.53 1.37
C LEU A 280 -2.59 7.14 1.17
N TYR A 281 -3.37 7.01 2.26
CA TYR A 281 -4.82 6.81 2.17
C TYR A 281 -5.49 7.96 1.40
N ASN A 282 -5.14 9.21 1.72
CA ASN A 282 -5.73 10.39 1.09
C ASN A 282 -5.33 10.55 -0.39
N PHE A 283 -4.12 10.15 -0.77
CA PHE A 283 -3.71 10.07 -2.18
C PHE A 283 -4.70 9.24 -2.99
N TRP A 284 -5.00 8.03 -2.53
CA TRP A 284 -5.92 7.13 -3.21
C TRP A 284 -7.38 7.54 -3.05
N ARG A 285 -7.80 8.03 -1.88
CA ARG A 285 -9.15 8.57 -1.66
C ARG A 285 -9.48 9.68 -2.66
N ASN A 286 -8.54 10.61 -2.86
CA ASN A 286 -8.67 11.69 -3.83
C ASN A 286 -8.73 11.18 -5.27
N LYS A 287 -7.97 10.12 -5.58
CA LYS A 287 -8.03 9.48 -6.89
C LYS A 287 -9.36 8.76 -7.14
N ARG A 288 -9.88 8.03 -6.15
CA ARG A 288 -11.19 7.34 -6.18
C ARG A 288 -12.35 8.33 -6.30
N SER A 289 -12.21 9.51 -5.69
CA SER A 289 -13.25 10.55 -5.63
C SER A 289 -13.13 11.61 -6.75
N GLY A 290 -12.05 11.60 -7.51
CA GLY A 290 -11.77 12.59 -8.55
C GLY A 290 -12.78 12.55 -9.70
N PRO A 291 -12.99 13.68 -10.42
CA PRO A 291 -13.81 13.68 -11.62
C PRO A 291 -13.21 12.72 -12.64
N VAL A 292 -14.02 11.79 -13.15
CA VAL A 292 -13.62 10.84 -14.20
C VAL A 292 -13.16 11.65 -15.42
N THR A 293 -11.85 11.81 -15.58
CA THR A 293 -11.28 12.39 -16.78
C THR A 293 -11.31 11.31 -17.85
N ARG A 294 -12.16 11.49 -18.86
CA ARG A 294 -12.12 10.66 -20.08
C ARG A 294 -10.75 10.86 -20.73
N ASP A 295 -9.94 9.80 -20.78
CA ASP A 295 -8.69 9.78 -21.58
C ASP A 295 -8.98 9.82 -23.09
N GLU A 296 -10.22 9.54 -23.48
CA GLU A 296 -10.72 9.78 -24.83
C GLU A 296 -10.79 11.29 -25.10
N ALA A 297 -10.12 11.74 -26.16
CA ALA A 297 -10.29 13.09 -26.67
C ALA A 297 -11.78 13.40 -26.81
N LYS A 298 -12.25 14.48 -26.17
CA LYS A 298 -13.63 14.95 -26.29
C LYS A 298 -13.96 15.04 -27.77
N THR A 299 -14.87 14.19 -28.26
CA THR A 299 -15.32 14.24 -29.65
C THR A 299 -15.85 15.65 -29.90
N GLY A 300 -15.14 16.41 -30.72
CA GLY A 300 -15.50 17.76 -31.09
C GLY A 300 -16.84 17.77 -31.80
N ARG A 301 -17.58 18.88 -31.67
CA ARG A 301 -18.93 19.02 -32.26
C ARG A 301 -18.97 18.71 -33.76
N ASN A 302 -17.86 18.87 -34.48
CA ASN A 302 -17.74 18.63 -35.92
C ASN A 302 -17.00 17.32 -36.29
N ASP A 303 -16.51 16.55 -35.32
CA ASP A 303 -15.70 15.36 -35.57
C ASP A 303 -16.58 14.16 -36.01
N PRO A 304 -16.00 13.13 -36.64
CA PRO A 304 -16.71 11.90 -36.94
C PRO A 304 -17.36 11.31 -35.69
N CYS A 305 -18.64 10.96 -35.79
CA CYS A 305 -19.40 10.47 -34.66
C CYS A 305 -18.96 9.05 -34.27
N PRO A 306 -18.66 8.78 -32.98
CA PRO A 306 -18.10 7.50 -32.53
C PRO A 306 -19.04 6.30 -32.66
N CYS A 307 -20.33 6.51 -32.98
CA CYS A 307 -21.28 5.44 -33.25
C CYS A 307 -21.11 4.76 -34.62
N GLY A 308 -20.10 5.14 -35.41
CA GLY A 308 -19.83 4.54 -36.72
C GLY A 308 -20.76 5.01 -37.86
N SER A 309 -21.58 6.04 -37.63
CA SER A 309 -22.55 6.52 -38.64
C SER A 309 -21.94 7.27 -39.83
N GLY A 310 -20.64 7.60 -39.79
CA GLY A 310 -19.96 8.45 -40.78
C GLY A 310 -20.36 9.93 -40.77
N LYS A 311 -21.27 10.36 -39.87
CA LYS A 311 -21.75 11.75 -39.76
C LYS A 311 -20.95 12.54 -38.70
N LYS A 312 -20.93 13.88 -38.79
CA LYS A 312 -20.38 14.75 -37.73
C LYS A 312 -21.16 14.57 -36.42
N PHE A 313 -20.50 14.64 -35.26
CA PHE A 313 -21.11 14.41 -33.95
C PHE A 313 -22.39 15.22 -33.72
N LYS A 314 -22.38 16.53 -34.02
CA LYS A 314 -23.58 17.40 -33.93
C LYS A 314 -24.76 17.01 -34.81
N GLN A 315 -24.50 16.22 -35.85
CA GLN A 315 -25.50 15.74 -36.79
C GLN A 315 -25.86 14.26 -36.55
N CYS A 316 -25.37 13.65 -35.47
CA CYS A 316 -25.71 12.28 -35.09
C CYS A 316 -26.02 12.18 -33.60
N CYS A 317 -25.10 11.69 -32.77
CA CYS A 317 -25.35 11.49 -31.34
C CYS A 317 -25.40 12.79 -30.54
N GLY A 318 -24.83 13.88 -31.06
CA GLY A 318 -24.86 15.21 -30.45
C GLY A 318 -26.04 16.08 -30.89
N ARG A 319 -27.13 15.50 -31.41
CA ARG A 319 -28.34 16.26 -31.74
C ARG A 319 -29.23 16.44 -30.50
N PRO A 320 -29.99 17.54 -30.38
CA PRO A 320 -30.83 17.80 -29.21
C PRO A 320 -31.89 16.72 -28.95
N ASP A 321 -32.44 16.12 -30.02
CA ASP A 321 -33.44 15.06 -29.98
C ASP A 321 -32.93 13.71 -29.45
N LYS A 322 -31.60 13.54 -29.32
CA LYS A 322 -30.97 12.30 -28.82
C LYS A 322 -30.30 12.45 -27.46
N LEU A 323 -30.35 13.64 -26.86
CA LEU A 323 -29.70 13.97 -25.59
C LEU A 323 -30.69 14.13 -24.43
N ASN A 324 -31.98 13.84 -24.66
CA ASN A 324 -33.05 13.83 -23.66
C ASN A 324 -33.46 12.39 -23.32
#